data_AF-A0A7W7WB46-F1
#
_entry.id   AF-A0A7W7WB46-F1
#
_cell.length_a   1.000
_cell.length_b   1.000
_cell.length_c   1.000
_cell.angle_alpha   90.00
_cell.angle_beta   90.00
_cell.angle_gamma   90.00
#
_symmetry.space_group_name_H-M   'P 1'
#
loop_
_entity.id
_entity.type
_entity.pdbx_description
1 polymer ?
#
loop_
_entity_poly.entity_id
_entity_poly.type
_entity_poly.pdbx_seq_one_letter_code
_entity_poly.pdbx_strand_id
1 'polypeptide(L)'
;MDVTPSMKFSSVSELADQVDEARKAVEQGRAALAGGPGAVTYVPVPSVPGSNAFGNTDKATAAGSAHADLQAAADGLAEILIGVLDSDQGRLRKVITAFKELDDEIADRLFADAAKGFDVYSAHVHSHGLHKYDDFVRTGQIDKLHDAMNRGPSLLGADLNIVTNNGDNPKNTSSADAIHDLKEEGYTVYSGAADEDGKVVGTSPSGTRIDHVTGSPGLTMSGQPVLVDGATSDHDGQQVDVEIPNW
;
A
#
# COMPACT_ATOMS: atom_id res chain seq x y z
N MET A 1 -3.01 13.11 -20.44
CA MET A 1 -3.67 13.89 -19.36
C MET A 1 -3.94 12.88 -18.26
N ASP A 2 -3.10 12.87 -17.23
CA ASP A 2 -3.30 12.01 -16.07
C ASP A 2 -4.51 12.51 -15.28
N VAL A 3 -5.51 11.67 -15.15
CA VAL A 3 -6.59 11.86 -14.19
C VAL A 3 -6.20 11.03 -12.97
N THR A 4 -5.53 11.66 -12.01
CA THR A 4 -5.32 11.05 -10.70
C THR A 4 -6.69 11.00 -10.00
N PRO A 5 -7.25 9.82 -9.70
CA PRO A 5 -8.50 9.73 -8.96
C PRO A 5 -8.17 10.00 -7.48
N SER A 6 -8.09 11.26 -7.07
CA SER A 6 -8.13 11.58 -5.64
C SER A 6 -9.60 11.77 -5.23
N MET A 7 -10.05 10.92 -4.31
CA MET A 7 -11.34 11.14 -3.65
C MET A 7 -11.29 12.51 -2.95
N LYS A 8 -12.26 13.40 -3.24
CA LYS A 8 -12.31 14.76 -2.70
C LYS A 8 -12.83 14.77 -1.26
N PHE A 9 -12.05 14.22 -0.33
CA PHE A 9 -12.33 14.19 1.11
C PHE A 9 -12.54 15.59 1.70
N SER A 10 -11.99 16.63 1.03
CA SER A 10 -12.18 18.03 1.40
C SER A 10 -13.65 18.42 1.40
N SER A 11 -14.44 18.00 0.42
CA SER A 11 -15.84 18.41 0.30
C SER A 11 -16.75 17.77 1.37
N VAL A 12 -16.47 16.55 1.80
CA VAL A 12 -17.23 15.90 2.90
C VAL A 12 -16.82 16.48 4.26
N SER A 13 -15.54 16.84 4.42
CA SER A 13 -15.05 17.54 5.62
C SER A 13 -15.65 18.94 5.73
N GLU A 14 -15.68 19.69 4.63
CA GLU A 14 -16.34 21.00 4.54
C GLU A 14 -17.83 20.90 4.90
N LEU A 15 -18.53 19.85 4.47
CA LEU A 15 -19.93 19.61 4.84
C LEU A 15 -20.09 19.33 6.34
N ALA A 16 -19.20 18.53 6.94
CA ALA A 16 -19.23 18.27 8.38
C ALA A 16 -19.00 19.55 9.19
N ASP A 17 -18.13 20.44 8.72
CA ASP A 17 -17.89 21.73 9.35
C ASP A 17 -19.09 22.68 9.18
N GLN A 18 -19.75 22.67 8.02
CA GLN A 18 -21.00 23.43 7.81
C GLN A 18 -22.13 22.94 8.73
N VAL A 19 -22.22 21.63 9.00
CA VAL A 19 -23.20 21.06 9.96
C VAL A 19 -22.89 21.52 11.38
N ASP A 20 -21.61 21.61 11.78
CA ASP A 20 -21.22 22.14 13.09
C ASP A 20 -21.54 23.64 13.22
N GLU A 21 -21.30 24.43 12.16
CA GLU A 21 -21.68 25.85 12.15
C GLU A 21 -23.20 26.03 12.23
N ALA A 22 -23.98 25.18 11.57
CA ALA A 22 -25.44 25.16 11.71
C ALA A 22 -25.86 24.80 13.14
N ARG A 23 -25.23 23.82 13.78
CA ARG A 23 -25.48 23.46 15.19
C ARG A 23 -25.20 24.64 16.11
N LYS A 24 -24.04 25.31 15.97
CA LYS A 24 -23.68 26.50 16.74
C LYS A 24 -24.70 27.63 16.56
N ALA A 25 -25.19 27.86 15.35
CA ALA A 25 -26.20 28.87 15.08
C ALA A 25 -27.54 28.56 15.79
N VAL A 26 -27.96 27.30 15.82
CA VAL A 26 -29.17 26.86 16.56
C VAL A 26 -28.97 27.00 18.06
N GLU A 27 -27.80 26.65 18.60
CA GLU A 27 -27.46 26.85 20.02
C GLU A 27 -27.47 28.32 20.42
N GLN A 28 -26.92 29.20 19.57
CA GLN A 28 -26.97 30.64 19.80
C GLN A 28 -28.41 31.16 19.79
N GLY A 29 -29.25 30.70 18.86
CA GLY A 29 -30.67 31.01 18.82
C GLY A 29 -31.41 30.53 20.08
N ARG A 30 -31.13 29.30 20.53
CA ARG A 30 -31.67 28.73 21.77
C ARG A 30 -31.25 29.52 23.01
N ALA A 31 -29.97 29.89 23.12
CA ALA A 31 -29.47 30.71 24.21
C ALA A 31 -30.10 32.12 24.22
N ALA A 32 -30.33 32.70 23.03
CA ALA A 32 -31.05 33.96 22.89
C ALA A 32 -32.53 33.85 23.32
N LEU A 33 -33.19 32.70 23.07
CA LEU A 33 -34.53 32.41 23.61
C LEU A 33 -34.53 32.32 25.14
N ALA A 34 -33.49 31.74 25.74
CA ALA A 34 -33.34 31.70 27.20
C ALA A 34 -33.01 33.07 27.83
N GLY A 35 -32.34 33.96 27.07
CA GLY A 35 -32.00 35.33 27.47
C GLY A 35 -33.05 36.40 27.14
N GLY A 36 -34.14 36.04 26.45
CA GLY A 36 -35.28 36.92 26.20
C GLY A 36 -35.98 37.33 27.51
N PRO A 37 -36.91 38.30 27.50
CA PRO A 37 -37.64 38.72 28.69
C PRO A 37 -38.40 37.52 29.26
N GLY A 38 -37.79 36.86 30.26
CA GLY A 38 -38.33 35.65 30.85
C GLY A 38 -39.72 35.93 31.36
N ALA A 39 -40.69 35.09 30.96
CA ALA A 39 -41.93 34.97 31.70
C ALA A 39 -41.57 34.43 33.09
N VAL A 40 -41.17 35.33 33.99
CA VAL A 40 -40.94 35.02 35.39
C VAL A 40 -42.23 34.37 35.88
N THR A 41 -42.13 33.12 36.34
CA THR A 41 -43.23 32.35 36.92
C THR A 41 -43.59 32.98 38.27
N TYR A 42 -44.19 34.16 38.26
CA TYR A 42 -44.73 34.77 39.45
C TYR A 42 -46.14 34.22 39.66
N VAL A 43 -46.23 33.18 40.49
CA VAL A 43 -47.50 32.75 41.08
C VAL A 43 -48.05 33.94 41.89
N PRO A 44 -49.28 34.43 41.65
CA PRO A 44 -49.75 35.66 42.26
C PRO A 44 -49.87 35.51 43.78
N VAL A 45 -49.10 36.30 44.52
CA VAL A 45 -49.43 36.67 45.90
C VAL A 45 -50.37 37.89 45.83
N PRO A 46 -51.45 37.99 46.63
CA PRO A 46 -52.59 38.88 46.35
C PRO A 46 -52.40 40.35 46.77
N SER A 47 -51.23 40.94 46.52
CA SER A 47 -51.08 42.40 46.67
C SER A 47 -49.92 42.93 45.84
N VAL A 48 -50.28 43.80 44.87
CA VAL A 48 -49.44 44.57 43.92
C VAL A 48 -49.20 43.86 42.56
N PRO A 49 -49.61 44.46 41.41
CA PRO A 49 -49.50 43.83 40.10
C PRO A 49 -48.04 43.89 39.62
N GLY A 50 -47.36 42.74 39.66
CA GLY A 50 -46.13 42.57 38.92
C GLY A 50 -46.43 42.62 37.43
N SER A 51 -46.01 43.69 36.75
CA SER A 51 -46.04 43.78 35.30
C SER A 51 -45.22 42.62 34.71
N ASN A 52 -45.89 41.63 34.14
CA ASN A 52 -45.22 40.77 33.17
C ASN A 52 -44.88 41.61 31.92
N ALA A 53 -44.03 41.12 31.01
CA ALA A 53 -43.65 41.84 29.79
C ALA A 53 -44.85 42.21 28.88
N PHE A 54 -46.05 41.72 29.19
CA PHE A 54 -47.30 41.91 28.46
C PHE A 54 -48.30 42.85 29.18
N GLY A 55 -47.88 43.49 30.28
CA GLY A 55 -48.65 44.50 31.01
C GLY A 55 -49.62 43.94 32.07
N ASN A 56 -50.61 44.75 32.45
CA ASN A 56 -51.59 44.44 33.52
C ASN A 56 -53.04 44.37 33.00
N THR A 57 -53.23 44.03 31.73
CA THR A 57 -54.57 43.90 31.11
C THR A 57 -55.16 42.52 31.35
N ASP A 58 -56.48 42.38 31.22
CA ASP A 58 -57.19 41.09 31.31
C ASP A 58 -56.71 40.04 30.28
N LYS A 59 -55.97 40.47 29.26
CA LYS A 59 -55.36 39.61 28.23
C LYS A 59 -53.89 39.29 28.48
N ALA A 60 -53.24 39.95 29.44
CA ALA A 60 -51.81 39.79 29.71
C ALA A 60 -51.45 38.38 30.20
N THR A 61 -52.32 37.74 30.98
CA THR A 61 -52.12 36.35 31.42
C THR A 61 -52.20 35.37 30.24
N ALA A 62 -53.21 35.51 29.37
CA ALA A 62 -53.37 34.64 28.20
C ALA A 62 -52.22 34.82 27.18
N ALA A 63 -51.77 36.06 26.98
CA ALA A 63 -50.60 36.35 26.14
C ALA A 63 -49.31 35.77 26.73
N GLY A 64 -49.11 35.89 28.05
CA GLY A 64 -47.97 35.29 28.75
C GLY A 64 -47.95 33.77 28.69
N SER A 65 -49.09 33.11 28.86
CA SER A 65 -49.21 31.64 28.71
C SER A 65 -48.93 31.18 27.28
N ALA A 66 -49.53 31.83 26.28
CA ALA A 66 -49.29 31.49 24.87
C ALA A 66 -47.81 31.72 24.47
N HIS A 67 -47.17 32.75 25.01
CA HIS A 67 -45.74 33.00 24.82
C HIS A 67 -44.88 31.92 25.48
N ALA A 68 -45.20 31.52 26.72
CA ALA A 68 -44.49 30.46 27.43
C ALA A 68 -44.62 29.10 26.72
N ASP A 69 -45.81 28.76 26.22
CA ASP A 69 -46.06 27.53 25.46
C ASP A 69 -45.25 27.51 24.14
N LEU A 70 -45.23 28.65 23.42
CA LEU A 70 -44.46 28.79 22.18
C LEU A 70 -42.95 28.73 22.45
N GLN A 71 -42.48 29.36 23.53
CA GLN A 71 -41.07 29.34 23.93
C GLN A 71 -40.63 27.93 24.31
N ALA A 72 -41.44 27.18 25.08
CA ALA A 72 -41.16 25.80 25.44
C ALA A 72 -41.15 24.87 24.21
N ALA A 73 -42.08 25.07 23.26
CA ALA A 73 -42.09 24.32 22.01
C ALA A 73 -40.86 24.63 21.14
N ALA A 74 -40.46 25.90 21.05
CA ALA A 74 -39.26 26.31 20.32
C ALA A 74 -37.98 25.75 20.94
N ASP A 75 -37.86 25.76 22.28
CA ASP A 75 -36.72 25.19 22.98
C ASP A 75 -36.61 23.68 22.76
N GLY A 76 -37.73 22.96 22.89
CA GLY A 76 -37.76 21.51 22.66
C GLY A 76 -37.42 21.13 21.22
N LEU A 77 -37.89 21.87 20.23
CA LEU A 77 -37.54 21.65 18.82
C LEU A 77 -36.08 21.98 18.53
N ALA A 78 -35.54 23.05 19.12
CA ALA A 78 -34.14 23.42 18.98
C ALA A 78 -33.22 22.35 19.60
N GLU A 79 -33.56 21.81 20.77
CA GLU A 79 -32.82 20.72 21.40
C GLU A 79 -32.80 19.45 20.54
N ILE A 80 -33.96 19.05 19.99
CA ILE A 80 -34.05 17.91 19.07
C ILE A 80 -33.18 18.13 17.83
N LEU A 81 -33.23 19.33 17.23
CA LEU A 81 -32.45 19.65 16.04
C LEU A 81 -30.94 19.67 16.32
N ILE A 82 -30.51 20.20 17.47
CA ILE A 82 -29.10 20.15 17.90
C ILE A 82 -28.63 18.70 18.00
N GLY A 83 -29.43 17.82 18.61
CA GLY A 83 -29.09 16.40 18.72
C GLY A 83 -28.99 15.69 17.36
N VAL A 84 -29.85 16.03 16.40
CA VAL A 84 -29.75 15.51 15.02
C VAL A 84 -28.49 16.01 14.32
N LEU A 85 -28.19 17.30 14.39
CA LEU A 85 -27.02 17.90 13.75
C LEU A 85 -25.71 17.35 14.34
N ASP A 86 -25.63 17.17 15.65
CA ASP A 86 -24.48 16.55 16.32
C ASP A 86 -24.29 15.09 15.88
N SER A 87 -25.39 14.33 15.82
CA SER A 87 -25.37 12.94 15.33
C SER A 87 -24.90 12.87 13.87
N ASP A 88 -25.39 13.75 13.01
CA ASP A 88 -25.05 13.78 11.60
C ASP A 88 -23.61 14.25 11.36
N GLN A 89 -23.12 15.24 12.11
CA GLN A 89 -21.70 15.60 12.11
C GLN A 89 -20.82 14.41 12.49
N GLY A 90 -21.17 13.71 13.58
CA GLY A 90 -20.45 12.53 14.04
C GLY A 90 -20.45 11.39 13.01
N ARG A 91 -21.58 11.17 12.32
CA ARG A 91 -21.70 10.18 11.24
C ARG A 91 -20.84 10.57 10.03
N LEU A 92 -20.87 11.82 9.60
CA LEU A 92 -20.04 12.32 8.50
C LEU A 92 -18.55 12.15 8.80
N ARG A 93 -18.11 12.44 10.03
CA ARG A 93 -16.72 12.21 10.45
C ARG A 93 -16.32 10.75 10.49
N LYS A 94 -17.20 9.85 10.95
CA LYS A 94 -16.96 8.39 10.90
C LYS A 94 -16.83 7.87 9.47
N VAL A 95 -17.62 8.38 8.54
CA VAL A 95 -17.52 8.05 7.11
C VAL A 95 -16.16 8.50 6.55
N ILE A 96 -15.70 9.72 6.90
CA ILE A 96 -14.36 10.19 6.51
C ILE A 96 -13.26 9.27 7.07
N THR A 97 -13.34 8.89 8.35
CA THR A 97 -12.38 7.98 8.97
C THR A 97 -12.37 6.61 8.28
N ALA A 98 -13.54 6.00 8.06
CA ALA A 98 -13.63 4.70 7.40
C ALA A 98 -13.08 4.73 5.98
N PHE A 99 -13.27 5.83 5.24
CA PHE A 99 -12.67 5.97 3.91
C PHE A 99 -11.15 6.17 3.95
N LYS A 100 -10.62 6.89 4.94
CA LYS A 100 -9.17 7.04 5.12
C LYS A 100 -8.53 5.71 5.51
N GLU A 101 -9.14 4.98 6.45
CA GLU A 101 -8.69 3.64 6.85
C GLU A 101 -8.74 2.67 5.66
N LEU A 102 -9.77 2.75 4.82
CA LEU A 102 -9.83 1.94 3.59
C LEU A 102 -8.77 2.35 2.56
N ASP A 103 -8.48 3.64 2.40
CA ASP A 103 -7.44 4.13 1.49
C ASP A 103 -6.04 3.74 1.98
N ASP A 104 -5.78 3.87 3.28
CA ASP A 104 -4.53 3.43 3.93
C ASP A 104 -4.39 1.90 3.86
N GLU A 105 -5.46 1.13 4.10
CA GLU A 105 -5.46 -0.34 3.98
C GLU A 105 -5.30 -0.80 2.52
N ILE A 106 -5.89 -0.09 1.56
CA ILE A 106 -5.69 -0.35 0.12
C ILE A 106 -4.28 0.05 -0.31
N ALA A 107 -3.75 1.17 0.18
CA ALA A 107 -2.37 1.60 -0.09
C ALA A 107 -1.38 0.59 0.50
N ASP A 108 -1.57 0.15 1.75
CA ASP A 108 -0.76 -0.88 2.40
C ASP A 108 -0.86 -2.22 1.66
N ARG A 109 -2.04 -2.61 1.17
CA ARG A 109 -2.21 -3.79 0.31
C ARG A 109 -1.56 -3.63 -1.06
N LEU A 110 -1.65 -2.46 -1.69
CA LEU A 110 -1.00 -2.17 -2.97
C LEU A 110 0.52 -2.11 -2.84
N PHE A 111 1.06 -1.61 -1.71
CA PHE A 111 2.49 -1.66 -1.41
C PHE A 111 2.94 -3.07 -1.01
N ALA A 112 2.12 -3.84 -0.30
CA ALA A 112 2.39 -5.25 0.02
C ALA A 112 2.33 -6.17 -1.22
N ASP A 113 1.44 -5.88 -2.17
CA ASP A 113 1.34 -6.58 -3.46
C ASP A 113 2.42 -6.10 -4.45
N ALA A 114 2.76 -4.80 -4.46
CA ALA A 114 3.88 -4.28 -5.25
C ALA A 114 5.27 -4.69 -4.71
N ALA A 115 5.35 -5.14 -3.44
CA ALA A 115 6.56 -5.66 -2.81
C ALA A 115 6.68 -7.20 -2.84
N LYS A 116 5.86 -7.90 -3.65
CA LYS A 116 5.98 -9.37 -3.88
C LYS A 116 6.09 -9.72 -5.36
N GLY A 117 7.06 -9.12 -6.05
CA GLY A 117 7.64 -9.63 -7.30
C GLY A 117 9.05 -10.18 -7.06
N PHE A 118 9.60 -10.92 -8.02
CA PHE A 118 10.99 -11.37 -8.02
C PHE A 118 11.79 -10.61 -9.08
N ASP A 119 13.07 -10.36 -8.84
CA ASP A 119 13.93 -9.68 -9.79
C ASP A 119 14.50 -10.65 -10.83
N VAL A 120 14.48 -10.27 -12.11
CA VAL A 120 15.17 -11.03 -13.17
C VAL A 120 16.40 -10.27 -13.62
N TYR A 121 17.56 -10.89 -13.44
CA TYR A 121 18.86 -10.41 -13.87
C TYR A 121 19.30 -11.14 -15.14
N SER A 122 19.92 -10.39 -16.04
CA SER A 122 20.63 -10.94 -17.18
C SER A 122 22.02 -10.32 -17.26
N ALA A 123 23.03 -11.14 -17.50
CA ALA A 123 24.41 -10.68 -17.58
C ALA A 123 25.21 -11.43 -18.64
N HIS A 124 26.23 -10.76 -19.14
CA HIS A 124 27.35 -11.36 -19.87
C HIS A 124 28.61 -10.80 -19.23
N VAL A 125 29.36 -11.64 -18.52
CA VAL A 125 30.58 -11.22 -17.82
C VAL A 125 31.80 -11.33 -18.75
N HIS A 126 32.92 -10.78 -18.32
CA HIS A 126 34.12 -10.65 -19.14
C HIS A 126 34.60 -12.00 -19.75
N SER A 127 34.73 -12.06 -21.08
CA SER A 127 34.91 -13.31 -21.84
C SER A 127 36.29 -13.52 -22.48
N HIS A 128 37.23 -12.59 -22.30
CA HIS A 128 38.53 -12.67 -22.99
C HIS A 128 39.61 -13.28 -22.08
N GLY A 129 40.26 -14.35 -22.55
CA GLY A 129 41.63 -14.74 -22.15
C GLY A 129 41.80 -15.60 -20.89
N LEU A 130 42.68 -16.60 -20.96
CA LEU A 130 43.11 -17.44 -19.84
C LEU A 130 44.11 -16.72 -18.90
N HIS A 131 44.05 -15.39 -18.80
CA HIS A 131 44.94 -14.65 -17.90
C HIS A 131 44.31 -14.58 -16.51
N LYS A 132 45.12 -14.72 -15.46
CA LYS A 132 44.66 -14.60 -14.06
C LYS A 132 43.92 -13.29 -13.78
N TYR A 133 44.16 -12.26 -14.58
CA TYR A 133 43.46 -10.98 -14.49
C TYR A 133 41.99 -11.08 -14.92
N ASP A 134 41.68 -11.88 -15.94
CA ASP A 134 40.34 -12.05 -16.47
C ASP A 134 39.46 -12.83 -15.47
N ASP A 135 40.05 -13.83 -14.81
CA ASP A 135 39.41 -14.55 -13.70
C ASP A 135 39.05 -13.59 -12.56
N PHE A 136 40.00 -12.74 -12.13
CA PHE A 136 39.75 -11.75 -11.08
C PHE A 136 38.64 -10.75 -11.42
N VAL A 137 38.61 -10.26 -12.67
CA VAL A 137 37.55 -9.34 -13.13
C VAL A 137 36.19 -10.03 -13.11
N ARG A 138 36.12 -11.27 -13.61
CA ARG A 138 34.87 -12.05 -13.58
C ARG A 138 34.39 -12.32 -12.16
N THR A 139 35.29 -12.68 -11.23
CA THR A 139 34.94 -12.87 -9.81
C THR A 139 34.25 -11.63 -9.26
N GLY A 140 34.87 -10.44 -9.41
CA GLY A 140 34.26 -9.20 -8.93
C GLY A 140 32.97 -8.77 -9.66
N GLN A 141 32.73 -9.26 -10.88
CA GLN A 141 31.45 -9.07 -11.58
C GLN A 141 30.37 -10.00 -11.01
N ILE A 142 30.72 -11.25 -10.71
CA ILE A 142 29.83 -12.24 -10.11
C ILE A 142 29.46 -11.83 -8.68
N ASP A 143 30.42 -11.38 -7.87
CA ASP A 143 30.16 -10.91 -6.50
C ASP A 143 29.14 -9.76 -6.50
N LYS A 144 29.23 -8.84 -7.47
CA LYS A 144 28.25 -7.76 -7.61
C LYS A 144 26.87 -8.24 -8.04
N LEU A 145 26.80 -9.26 -8.89
CA LEU A 145 25.52 -9.89 -9.24
C LEU A 145 24.92 -10.58 -8.03
N HIS A 146 25.74 -11.30 -7.26
CA HIS A 146 25.34 -11.92 -6.01
C HIS A 146 24.79 -10.90 -5.00
N ASP A 147 25.50 -9.79 -4.75
CA ASP A 147 25.03 -8.69 -3.89
C ASP A 147 23.67 -8.11 -4.35
N ALA A 148 23.44 -8.04 -5.66
CA ALA A 148 22.17 -7.56 -6.20
C ALA A 148 21.05 -8.58 -5.98
N MET A 149 21.33 -9.86 -6.25
CA MET A 149 20.37 -10.95 -6.08
C MET A 149 19.97 -11.18 -4.63
N ASN A 150 20.84 -10.87 -3.66
CA ASN A 150 20.60 -10.98 -2.23
C ASN A 150 19.49 -10.05 -1.68
N ARG A 151 18.88 -9.20 -2.50
CA ARG A 151 17.84 -8.24 -2.07
C ARG A 151 16.43 -8.82 -1.98
N GLY A 152 16.20 -10.02 -2.52
CA GLY A 152 14.88 -10.67 -2.53
C GLY A 152 14.83 -11.91 -3.42
N PRO A 153 13.62 -12.47 -3.65
CA PRO A 153 13.42 -13.48 -4.68
C PRO A 153 14.00 -12.98 -6.02
N SER A 154 14.86 -13.76 -6.66
CA SER A 154 15.50 -13.35 -7.91
C SER A 154 15.92 -14.52 -8.77
N LEU A 155 15.99 -14.29 -10.08
CA LEU A 155 16.44 -15.20 -11.11
C LEU A 155 17.56 -14.52 -11.90
N LEU A 156 18.64 -15.23 -12.19
CA LEU A 156 19.70 -14.80 -13.09
C LEU A 156 19.78 -15.77 -14.26
N GLY A 157 19.73 -15.26 -15.48
CA GLY A 157 20.14 -15.98 -16.69
C GLY A 157 21.34 -15.28 -17.32
N ALA A 158 22.50 -15.91 -17.39
CA ALA A 158 23.73 -15.21 -17.78
C ALA A 158 24.76 -16.09 -18.46
N ASP A 159 25.47 -15.51 -19.44
CA ASP A 159 26.75 -16.05 -19.92
C ASP A 159 27.86 -15.59 -18.96
N LEU A 160 28.23 -16.48 -18.04
CA LEU A 160 29.27 -16.20 -17.05
C LEU A 160 30.67 -16.54 -17.57
N ASN A 161 30.81 -17.07 -18.79
CA ASN A 161 32.11 -17.45 -19.37
C ASN A 161 32.97 -18.36 -18.48
N ILE A 162 32.36 -19.10 -17.55
CA ILE A 162 33.06 -19.90 -16.54
C ILE A 162 32.53 -21.32 -16.53
N VAL A 163 33.45 -22.28 -16.46
CA VAL A 163 33.09 -23.69 -16.40
C VAL A 163 32.77 -24.07 -14.95
N THR A 164 31.49 -24.32 -14.67
CA THR A 164 31.06 -24.95 -13.42
C THR A 164 30.22 -26.20 -13.70
N ASN A 165 30.04 -27.05 -12.69
CA ASN A 165 29.10 -28.18 -12.77
C ASN A 165 27.99 -27.98 -11.72
N ASN A 166 26.94 -27.25 -12.09
CA ASN A 166 25.84 -26.87 -11.21
C ASN A 166 26.37 -26.27 -9.89
N GLY A 167 27.21 -25.25 -10.04
CA GLY A 167 27.89 -24.53 -8.95
C GLY A 167 29.14 -25.22 -8.38
N ASP A 168 29.50 -26.44 -8.78
CA ASP A 168 30.81 -26.99 -8.39
C ASP A 168 31.93 -26.35 -9.24
N ASN A 169 33.11 -26.17 -8.63
CA ASN A 169 34.30 -25.59 -9.26
C ASN A 169 35.31 -26.66 -9.72
N PRO A 170 35.12 -27.31 -10.89
CA PRO A 170 36.01 -28.39 -11.35
C PRO A 170 37.37 -27.90 -11.85
N LYS A 171 37.54 -26.59 -12.05
CA LYS A 171 38.76 -25.99 -12.62
C LYS A 171 39.58 -25.23 -11.57
N ASN A 172 39.12 -25.17 -10.32
CA ASN A 172 39.74 -24.43 -9.22
C ASN A 172 40.05 -22.97 -9.60
N THR A 173 39.09 -22.27 -10.21
CA THR A 173 39.20 -20.84 -10.57
C THR A 173 38.43 -19.98 -9.58
N SER A 174 38.93 -18.77 -9.30
CA SER A 174 38.29 -17.89 -8.29
C SER A 174 36.89 -17.46 -8.71
N SER A 175 36.66 -17.27 -10.00
CA SER A 175 35.34 -16.92 -10.51
C SER A 175 34.33 -18.07 -10.43
N ALA A 176 34.81 -19.32 -10.39
CA ALA A 176 33.96 -20.48 -10.13
C ALA A 176 33.74 -20.71 -8.63
N ASP A 177 34.68 -20.28 -7.77
CA ASP A 177 34.44 -20.20 -6.32
C ASP A 177 33.30 -19.22 -6.02
N ALA A 178 33.24 -18.05 -6.66
CA ALA A 178 32.13 -17.11 -6.46
C ALA A 178 30.74 -17.69 -6.83
N ILE A 179 30.68 -18.60 -7.82
CA ILE A 179 29.44 -19.33 -8.15
C ILE A 179 29.19 -20.48 -7.18
N HIS A 180 30.26 -21.08 -6.65
CA HIS A 180 30.16 -22.08 -5.60
C HIS A 180 29.58 -21.48 -4.32
N ASP A 181 30.01 -20.28 -3.95
CA ASP A 181 29.52 -19.55 -2.77
C ASP A 181 28.01 -19.31 -2.85
N LEU A 182 27.49 -18.89 -4.01
CA LEU A 182 26.03 -18.80 -4.26
C LEU A 182 25.32 -20.12 -3.94
N LYS A 183 25.86 -21.25 -4.43
CA LYS A 183 25.31 -22.58 -4.16
C LYS A 183 25.37 -22.92 -2.66
N GLU A 184 26.47 -22.62 -1.99
CA GLU A 184 26.62 -22.85 -0.55
C GLU A 184 25.64 -22.00 0.28
N GLU A 185 25.29 -20.81 -0.21
CA GLU A 185 24.28 -19.92 0.38
C GLU A 185 22.83 -20.32 0.05
N GLY A 186 22.64 -21.44 -0.65
CA GLY A 186 21.33 -22.03 -0.92
C GLY A 186 20.67 -21.56 -2.22
N TYR A 187 21.39 -20.84 -3.08
CA TYR A 187 20.92 -20.58 -4.43
C TYR A 187 20.85 -21.88 -5.23
N THR A 188 19.83 -22.00 -6.07
CA THR A 188 19.79 -23.07 -7.08
C THR A 188 20.61 -22.61 -8.27
N VAL A 189 21.67 -23.35 -8.62
CA VAL A 189 22.57 -23.01 -9.73
C VAL A 189 22.59 -24.13 -10.76
N TYR A 190 22.22 -23.81 -12.00
CA TYR A 190 22.35 -24.71 -13.15
C TYR A 190 23.37 -24.19 -14.15
N SER A 191 24.25 -25.07 -14.60
CA SER A 191 25.24 -24.79 -15.65
C SER A 191 24.84 -25.57 -16.90
N GLY A 192 24.52 -24.87 -17.99
CA GLY A 192 23.97 -25.48 -19.21
C GLY A 192 22.50 -25.93 -19.07
N ALA A 193 22.03 -26.74 -20.01
CA ALA A 193 20.63 -27.14 -20.12
C ALA A 193 20.47 -28.61 -20.55
N ALA A 194 19.30 -29.21 -20.28
CA ALA A 194 18.96 -30.55 -20.72
C ALA A 194 18.57 -30.57 -22.20
N ASP A 195 19.18 -31.46 -22.99
CA ASP A 195 18.78 -31.74 -24.37
C ASP A 195 17.50 -32.59 -24.46
N GLU A 196 17.08 -32.94 -25.68
CA GLU A 196 15.87 -33.76 -25.93
C GLU A 196 15.92 -35.16 -25.27
N ASP A 197 17.12 -35.68 -25.00
CA ASP A 197 17.35 -36.96 -24.31
C ASP A 197 17.43 -36.79 -22.78
N GLY A 198 17.26 -35.57 -22.27
CA GLY A 198 17.37 -35.22 -20.85
C GLY A 198 18.80 -35.13 -20.35
N LYS A 199 19.80 -35.15 -21.23
CA LYS A 199 21.22 -35.03 -20.86
C LYS A 199 21.59 -33.57 -20.74
N VAL A 200 22.24 -33.20 -19.64
CA VAL A 200 22.74 -31.83 -19.46
C VAL A 200 23.93 -31.59 -20.40
N VAL A 201 23.81 -30.58 -21.25
CA VAL A 201 24.81 -30.14 -22.23
C VAL A 201 25.14 -28.66 -22.03
N GLY A 202 26.26 -28.21 -22.59
CA GLY A 202 26.57 -26.80 -22.66
C GLY A 202 25.88 -26.13 -23.83
N THR A 203 25.59 -24.86 -23.68
CA THR A 203 24.89 -23.98 -24.63
C THR A 203 25.83 -23.26 -25.58
N SER A 204 27.13 -23.16 -25.26
CA SER A 204 28.13 -22.56 -26.15
C SER A 204 28.40 -23.42 -27.41
N PRO A 205 28.98 -22.86 -28.50
CA PRO A 205 29.32 -23.61 -29.72
C PRO A 205 30.22 -24.83 -29.48
N SER A 206 31.02 -24.78 -28.42
CA SER A 206 31.94 -25.83 -28.03
C SER A 206 31.30 -26.95 -27.18
N GLY A 207 30.02 -26.81 -26.82
CA GLY A 207 29.32 -27.67 -25.86
C GLY A 207 29.78 -27.44 -24.41
N THR A 208 30.53 -26.36 -24.15
CA THR A 208 30.97 -26.00 -22.79
C THR A 208 29.84 -25.33 -22.03
N ARG A 209 29.65 -25.72 -20.77
CA ARG A 209 28.66 -25.15 -19.85
C ARG A 209 29.22 -23.87 -19.21
N ILE A 210 29.05 -22.75 -19.91
CA ILE A 210 29.48 -21.43 -19.46
C ILE A 210 28.33 -20.45 -19.23
N ASP A 211 27.13 -20.81 -19.69
CA ASP A 211 25.88 -20.12 -19.37
C ASP A 211 25.20 -20.76 -18.17
N HIS A 212 24.65 -19.92 -17.31
CA HIS A 212 24.08 -20.30 -16.03
C HIS A 212 22.69 -19.73 -15.85
N VAL A 213 21.86 -20.53 -15.19
CA VAL A 213 20.59 -20.07 -14.63
C VAL A 213 20.64 -20.26 -13.13
N THR A 214 20.47 -19.18 -12.37
CA THR A 214 20.58 -19.17 -10.92
C THR A 214 19.33 -18.57 -10.29
N GLY A 215 18.67 -19.30 -9.39
CA GLY A 215 17.52 -18.83 -8.61
C GLY A 215 17.94 -18.57 -7.16
N SER A 216 17.52 -17.44 -6.60
CA SER A 216 17.75 -17.15 -5.18
C SER A 216 16.93 -18.07 -4.27
N PRO A 217 17.30 -18.23 -2.99
CA PRO A 217 16.57 -19.11 -2.07
C PRO A 217 15.07 -18.79 -1.95
N GLY A 218 14.67 -17.55 -2.27
CA GLY A 218 13.28 -17.10 -2.29
C GLY A 218 12.51 -17.43 -3.57
N LEU A 219 13.14 -18.04 -4.58
CA LEU A 219 12.54 -18.39 -5.87
C LEU A 219 12.73 -19.89 -6.15
N THR A 220 11.63 -20.60 -6.43
CA THR A 220 11.71 -22.04 -6.77
C THR A 220 11.80 -22.20 -8.28
N MET A 221 12.83 -22.93 -8.72
CA MET A 221 12.98 -23.34 -10.12
C MET A 221 12.43 -24.76 -10.28
N SER A 222 11.62 -25.00 -11.32
CA SER A 222 10.91 -26.27 -11.53
C SER A 222 11.84 -27.42 -11.94
N GLY A 223 13.12 -27.13 -12.21
CA GLY A 223 14.15 -28.12 -12.51
C GLY A 223 15.29 -27.54 -13.36
N GLN A 224 16.13 -28.45 -13.85
CA GLN A 224 17.18 -28.13 -14.81
C GLN A 224 16.56 -27.42 -16.04
N PRO A 225 17.12 -26.29 -16.49
CA PRO A 225 16.69 -25.62 -17.71
C PRO A 225 16.73 -26.57 -18.91
N VAL A 226 15.78 -26.43 -19.84
CA VAL A 226 15.75 -27.16 -21.11
C VAL A 226 16.42 -26.35 -22.21
N LEU A 227 17.11 -27.04 -23.11
CA LEU A 227 17.80 -26.44 -24.24
C LEU A 227 16.76 -25.97 -25.25
N VAL A 228 16.89 -24.73 -25.71
CA VAL A 228 16.06 -24.17 -26.79
C VAL A 228 16.97 -23.59 -27.87
N ASP A 229 16.53 -23.64 -29.12
CA ASP A 229 17.30 -23.12 -30.25
C ASP A 229 17.69 -21.66 -30.04
N GLY A 230 19.00 -21.37 -30.09
CA GLY A 230 19.57 -20.02 -29.99
C GLY A 230 19.25 -19.12 -31.19
N ALA A 231 18.66 -19.69 -32.25
CA ALA A 231 18.24 -19.04 -33.50
C ALA A 231 19.37 -18.32 -34.25
N THR A 232 19.72 -17.11 -33.81
CA THR A 232 20.77 -16.26 -34.43
C THR A 232 22.02 -16.13 -33.58
N SER A 233 22.02 -16.67 -32.37
CA SER A 233 23.14 -16.69 -31.44
C SER A 233 24.04 -17.90 -31.72
N ASP A 234 25.32 -17.78 -31.41
CA ASP A 234 26.25 -18.92 -31.40
C ASP A 234 26.09 -19.76 -30.13
N HIS A 235 25.40 -19.24 -29.12
CA HIS A 235 24.92 -19.99 -27.96
C HIS A 235 23.45 -20.38 -28.11
N ASP A 236 23.11 -21.62 -27.75
CA ASP A 236 21.74 -22.06 -27.54
C ASP A 236 21.10 -21.37 -26.33
N GLY A 237 19.77 -21.23 -26.36
CA GLY A 237 19.02 -20.68 -25.26
C GLY A 237 18.74 -21.69 -24.15
N GLN A 238 18.40 -21.17 -22.97
CA GLN A 238 17.96 -21.95 -21.82
C GLN A 238 16.56 -21.50 -21.42
N GLN A 239 15.61 -22.43 -21.36
CA GLN A 239 14.28 -22.18 -20.81
C GLN A 239 14.17 -22.84 -19.44
N VAL A 240 13.72 -22.07 -18.45
CA VAL A 240 13.39 -22.61 -17.13
C VAL A 240 11.99 -22.13 -16.73
N ASP A 241 11.22 -23.05 -16.16
CA ASP A 241 9.96 -22.71 -15.53
C ASP A 241 10.23 -22.40 -14.06
N VAL A 242 9.75 -21.27 -13.57
CA VAL A 242 9.89 -20.84 -12.17
C VAL A 242 8.53 -20.71 -11.51
N GLU A 243 8.47 -21.07 -10.23
CA GLU A 243 7.29 -20.85 -9.40
C GLU A 243 7.46 -19.52 -8.68
N ILE A 244 6.55 -18.58 -8.97
CA ILE A 244 6.52 -17.26 -8.35
C ILE A 244 5.82 -17.39 -6.99
N PRO A 245 6.47 -17.05 -5.87
CA PRO A 245 5.83 -17.17 -4.56
C PRO A 245 4.61 -16.24 -4.44
N ASN A 246 3.44 -16.80 -4.13
CA ASN A 246 2.15 -16.10 -3.92
C ASN A 246 1.46 -15.55 -5.19
N TRP A 247 1.61 -16.21 -6.36
CA TRP A 247 0.77 -16.01 -7.55
C TRP A 247 -0.06 -17.26 -7.88
#